data_AF-A0A959C8J9-F1
#
_entry.id   AF-A0A959C8J9-F1
#
_cell.length_a   1.000
_cell.length_b   1.000
_cell.length_c   1.000
_cell.angle_alpha   90.00
_cell.angle_beta   90.00
_cell.angle_gamma   90.00
#
_symmetry.space_group_name_H-M   'P 1'
#
loop_
_entity.id
_entity.type
_entity.pdbx_description
1 polymer ?
#
loop_
_entity_poly.entity_id
_entity_poly.type
_entity_poly.pdbx_seq_one_letter_code
_entity_poly.pdbx_strand_id
1 'polypeptide(L)'
;MSKQIKIKAATGKLGVLTPGMGAVATTFIAGVIAARKGIALPIGSLTQMGTIRLGKRTEDRNPRIKDFAPLANLDQIVFGGWDVYSDNVYEAALEAKVLERPMLEAIKDDLQTISPMKAVFDKAYVRNLDGT
;
A
#
# COMPACT_ATOMS: atom_id res chain seq x y z
N MET A 1 29.40 22.38 9.31
CA MET A 1 28.08 22.22 8.65
C MET A 1 28.07 20.89 7.94
N SER A 2 27.07 20.04 8.18
CA SER A 2 26.90 18.80 7.41
C SER A 2 26.63 19.14 5.94
N LYS A 3 27.20 18.36 5.03
CA LYS A 3 27.01 18.53 3.58
C LYS A 3 25.52 18.45 3.27
N GLN A 4 24.96 19.51 2.67
CA GLN A 4 23.53 19.55 2.35
C GLN A 4 23.23 18.52 1.24
N ILE A 5 22.47 17.48 1.59
CA ILE A 5 22.09 16.43 0.65
C ILE A 5 20.88 16.93 -0.15
N LYS A 6 21.01 16.99 -1.48
CA LYS A 6 19.89 17.32 -2.36
C LYS A 6 18.98 16.11 -2.49
N ILE A 7 17.77 16.20 -1.93
CA ILE A 7 16.74 15.17 -2.04
C ILE A 7 15.94 15.44 -3.33
N LYS A 8 15.95 14.50 -4.28
CA LYS A 8 15.15 14.60 -5.51
C LYS A 8 13.70 14.22 -5.22
N ALA A 9 12.77 14.86 -5.92
CA ALA A 9 11.36 14.50 -5.84
C ALA A 9 11.07 13.17 -6.54
N ALA A 10 10.04 12.47 -6.06
CA ALA A 10 9.50 11.30 -6.75
C ALA A 10 8.90 11.72 -8.11
N THR A 11 9.27 11.01 -9.18
CA THR A 11 8.73 11.23 -10.52
C THR A 11 8.27 9.89 -11.11
N GLY A 12 7.24 9.93 -11.96
CA GLY A 12 6.66 8.72 -12.55
C GLY A 12 5.80 7.90 -11.57
N LYS A 13 5.65 6.61 -11.87
CA LYS A 13 4.91 5.64 -11.07
C LYS A 13 5.84 4.93 -10.08
N LEU A 14 5.35 4.70 -8.87
CA LEU A 14 6.00 3.87 -7.85
C LEU A 14 5.41 2.45 -7.91
N GLY A 15 6.20 1.49 -8.36
CA GLY A 15 5.83 0.08 -8.31
C GLY A 15 6.00 -0.48 -6.89
N VAL A 16 4.94 -1.05 -6.33
CA VAL A 16 4.97 -1.80 -5.07
C VAL A 16 4.61 -3.25 -5.37
N LEU A 17 5.56 -4.16 -5.17
CA LEU A 17 5.41 -5.59 -5.42
C LEU A 17 5.46 -6.36 -4.10
N THR A 18 4.41 -7.16 -3.82
CA THR A 18 4.32 -7.94 -2.57
C THR A 18 4.53 -9.43 -2.82
N PRO A 19 5.46 -10.10 -2.10
CA PRO A 19 5.51 -11.55 -2.04
C PRO A 19 4.45 -12.06 -1.06
N GLY A 20 3.42 -12.71 -1.59
CA GLY A 20 2.15 -12.97 -0.92
C GLY A 20 1.18 -11.82 -1.14
N MET A 21 0.06 -12.12 -1.79
CA MET A 21 -1.07 -11.25 -2.04
C MET A 21 -2.31 -11.68 -1.23
N GLY A 22 -2.08 -12.11 0.02
CA GLY A 22 -3.13 -12.44 0.99
C GLY A 22 -3.63 -11.23 1.79
N ALA A 23 -4.21 -11.49 2.97
CA ALA A 23 -4.98 -10.53 3.76
C ALA A 23 -4.34 -9.14 3.96
N VAL A 24 -3.05 -9.06 4.30
CA VAL A 24 -2.38 -7.77 4.55
C VAL A 24 -2.18 -7.00 3.24
N ALA A 25 -1.73 -7.68 2.19
CA ALA A 25 -1.48 -7.06 0.90
C ALA A 25 -2.77 -6.56 0.26
N THR A 26 -3.83 -7.37 0.25
CA THR A 26 -5.13 -6.98 -0.32
C THR A 26 -5.76 -5.83 0.46
N THR A 27 -5.67 -5.83 1.78
CA THR A 27 -6.14 -4.72 2.63
C THR A 27 -5.37 -3.42 2.34
N PHE A 28 -4.05 -3.51 2.19
CA PHE A 28 -3.22 -2.37 1.84
C PHE A 28 -3.57 -1.79 0.47
N ILE A 29 -3.68 -2.65 -0.55
CA ILE A 29 -4.03 -2.26 -1.92
C ILE A 29 -5.43 -1.61 -1.95
N ALA A 30 -6.43 -2.27 -1.37
CA ALA A 30 -7.79 -1.77 -1.30
C ALA A 30 -7.89 -0.44 -0.53
N GLY A 31 -7.18 -0.31 0.60
CA GLY A 31 -7.14 0.92 1.38
C GLY A 31 -6.54 2.10 0.60
N VAL A 32 -5.46 1.88 -0.16
CA VAL A 32 -4.87 2.91 -1.02
C VAL A 32 -5.81 3.30 -2.17
N ILE A 33 -6.47 2.32 -2.80
CA ILE A 33 -7.43 2.59 -3.89
C ILE A 33 -8.69 3.31 -3.38
N ALA A 34 -9.18 2.97 -2.19
CA ALA A 34 -10.29 3.69 -1.58
C ALA A 34 -9.89 5.13 -1.21
N ALA A 35 -8.68 5.31 -0.66
CA ALA A 35 -8.16 6.63 -0.29
C ALA A 35 -7.94 7.54 -1.50
N ARG A 36 -7.35 7.03 -2.59
CA ARG A 36 -7.12 7.82 -3.81
C ARG A 36 -8.44 8.26 -4.46
N LYS A 37 -9.49 7.42 -4.37
CA LYS A 37 -10.83 7.72 -4.90
C LYS A 37 -11.67 8.60 -3.97
N GLY A 38 -11.15 8.98 -2.80
CA GLY A 38 -11.88 9.77 -1.82
C GLY A 38 -13.04 9.02 -1.13
N ILE A 39 -13.11 7.70 -1.29
CA ILE A 39 -14.13 6.83 -0.66
C ILE A 39 -13.81 6.61 0.82
N ALA A 40 -12.52 6.60 1.16
CA ALA A 40 -12.03 6.45 2.52
C ALA A 40 -10.93 7.47 2.83
N LEU A 41 -10.67 7.67 4.12
CA LEU A 41 -9.51 8.43 4.59
C LEU A 41 -8.35 7.45 4.91
N PRO A 42 -7.08 7.83 4.69
CA PRO A 42 -5.92 6.99 4.97
C PRO A 42 -5.58 6.96 6.48
N ILE A 43 -6.57 6.62 7.31
CA ILE A 43 -6.46 6.60 8.78
C ILE A 43 -5.36 5.62 9.21
N GLY A 44 -4.49 6.08 10.12
CA GLY A 44 -3.33 5.33 10.60
C GLY A 44 -2.09 5.47 9.73
N SER A 45 -2.18 6.07 8.53
CA SER A 45 -1.00 6.32 7.70
C SER A 45 -0.17 7.50 8.22
N LEU A 46 1.01 7.19 8.76
CA LEU A 46 1.95 8.20 9.25
C LEU A 46 2.34 9.20 8.15
N THR A 47 2.63 8.72 6.93
CA THR A 47 3.08 9.62 5.85
C THR A 47 1.96 10.53 5.35
N GLN A 48 0.71 10.08 5.38
CA GLN A 48 -0.42 10.84 4.84
C GLN A 48 -1.07 11.76 5.88
N MET A 49 -1.08 11.37 7.16
CA MET A 49 -1.79 12.09 8.22
C MET A 49 -0.88 12.62 9.33
N GLY A 50 0.34 12.11 9.46
CA GLY A 50 1.28 12.50 10.50
C GLY A 50 1.98 13.83 10.23
N THR A 51 2.56 14.38 11.30
CA THR A 51 3.41 15.58 11.27
C THR A 51 4.83 15.25 11.70
N ILE A 52 5.78 16.10 11.32
CA ILE A 52 7.18 16.01 11.73
C ILE A 52 7.58 17.28 12.48
N ARG A 53 8.17 17.13 13.67
CA ARG A 53 8.69 18.27 14.42
C ARG A 53 10.03 18.72 13.87
N LEU A 54 10.15 19.99 13.54
CA LEU A 54 11.38 20.63 13.11
C LEU A 54 11.88 21.60 14.20
N GLY A 55 13.17 21.53 14.52
CA GLY A 55 13.78 22.44 15.51
C GLY A 55 13.38 22.14 16.96
N LYS A 56 13.46 23.17 17.82
CA LYS A 56 13.13 23.06 19.24
C LYS A 56 11.61 22.99 19.44
N ARG A 57 11.18 22.38 20.56
CA ARG A 57 9.75 22.29 20.93
C ARG A 57 9.07 23.67 21.05
N THR A 58 9.81 24.71 21.40
CA THR A 58 9.30 26.08 21.54
C THR A 58 9.02 26.78 20.22
N GLU A 59 9.49 26.23 19.09
CA GLU A 59 9.28 26.83 17.77
C GLU A 59 7.92 26.45 17.15
N ASP A 60 7.23 25.44 17.69
CA ASP A 60 5.94 24.90 17.21
C ASP A 60 5.88 24.59 15.70
N ARG A 61 7.01 24.18 15.12
CA ARG A 61 7.13 23.86 13.69
C ARG A 61 6.84 22.38 13.44
N ASN A 62 5.58 22.07 13.15
CA ASN A 62 5.09 20.69 12.97
C ASN A 62 4.35 20.49 11.63
N PRO A 63 4.98 20.70 10.46
CA PRO A 63 4.32 20.47 9.17
C PRO A 63 3.89 19.01 9.00
N ARG A 64 2.91 18.76 8.13
CA ARG A 64 2.55 17.41 7.70
C ARG A 64 3.70 16.77 6.93
N ILE A 65 3.91 15.48 7.15
CA ILE A 65 5.01 14.75 6.51
C ILE A 65 4.91 14.82 4.97
N LYS A 66 3.72 14.59 4.42
CA LYS A 66 3.47 14.68 2.97
C LYS A 66 3.70 16.07 2.36
N ASP A 67 3.59 17.13 3.15
CA ASP A 67 3.79 18.51 2.69
C ASP A 67 5.27 18.95 2.87
N PHE A 68 6.05 18.20 3.66
CA PHE A 68 7.45 18.48 3.96
C PHE A 68 8.42 17.69 3.09
N ALA A 69 8.22 16.38 2.96
CA ALA A 69 9.10 15.50 2.19
C ALA A 69 8.52 15.23 0.80
N PRO A 70 9.35 15.22 -0.27
CA PRO A 70 8.87 15.06 -1.63
C PRO A 70 8.61 13.57 -1.96
N LEU A 71 7.64 12.98 -1.27
CA LEU A 71 7.23 11.58 -1.38
C LEU A 71 6.33 11.34 -2.60
N ALA A 72 6.22 10.09 -3.04
CA ALA A 72 5.23 9.71 -4.04
C ALA A 72 3.80 9.85 -3.49
N ASN A 73 2.91 10.41 -4.30
CA ASN A 73 1.48 10.47 -4.01
C ASN A 73 0.82 9.10 -4.17
N LEU A 74 -0.32 8.89 -3.51
CA LEU A 74 -1.07 7.63 -3.61
C LEU A 74 -1.49 7.31 -5.06
N ASP A 75 -1.79 8.32 -5.87
CA ASP A 75 -2.12 8.16 -7.30
C ASP A 75 -0.94 7.66 -8.16
N GLN A 76 0.29 7.81 -7.67
CA GLN A 76 1.48 7.34 -8.36
C GLN A 76 1.78 5.87 -8.06
N ILE A 77 1.12 5.29 -7.05
CA ILE A 77 1.38 3.91 -6.64
C ILE A 77 0.68 2.95 -7.61
N VAL A 78 1.43 1.98 -8.11
CA VAL A 78 0.92 0.84 -8.86
C VAL A 78 1.32 -0.46 -8.18
N PHE A 79 0.42 -1.42 -8.19
CA PHE A 79 0.55 -2.66 -7.44
C PHE A 79 0.77 -3.86 -8.36
N GLY A 80 1.50 -4.83 -7.82
CA GLY A 80 1.60 -6.18 -8.33
C GLY A 80 2.16 -7.07 -7.23
N GLY A 81 2.47 -8.31 -7.56
CA GLY A 81 3.05 -9.22 -6.60
C GLY A 81 3.01 -10.65 -7.08
N TRP A 82 3.37 -11.54 -6.18
CA TRP A 82 3.34 -12.97 -6.40
C TRP A 82 2.53 -13.64 -5.32
N ASP A 83 1.83 -14.70 -5.66
CA ASP A 83 1.20 -15.60 -4.70
C ASP A 83 1.24 -17.03 -5.23
N VAL A 84 1.06 -17.99 -4.33
CA VAL A 84 0.93 -19.42 -4.67
C VAL A 84 -0.48 -19.74 -5.17
N TYR A 85 -1.45 -18.88 -4.84
CA TYR A 85 -2.81 -18.90 -5.35
C TYR A 85 -2.98 -17.88 -6.48
N SER A 86 -3.94 -18.14 -7.39
CA SER A 86 -4.16 -17.31 -8.59
C SER A 86 -5.25 -16.26 -8.44
N ASP A 87 -5.89 -16.17 -7.27
CA ASP A 87 -6.99 -15.26 -7.01
C ASP A 87 -6.57 -13.80 -7.24
N ASN A 88 -7.41 -13.02 -7.92
CA ASN A 88 -7.16 -11.59 -8.04
C ASN A 88 -7.36 -10.89 -6.68
N VAL A 89 -6.90 -9.63 -6.57
CA VAL A 89 -6.96 -8.89 -5.29
C VAL A 89 -8.38 -8.77 -4.73
N TYR A 90 -9.41 -8.67 -5.58
CA TYR A 90 -10.80 -8.60 -5.10
C TYR A 90 -11.26 -9.91 -4.45
N GLU A 91 -11.01 -11.04 -5.11
CA GLU A 91 -11.32 -12.38 -4.58
C GLU A 91 -10.57 -12.65 -3.28
N ALA A 92 -9.26 -12.40 -3.26
CA ALA A 92 -8.43 -12.58 -2.08
C ALA A 92 -8.84 -11.63 -0.93
N ALA A 93 -9.30 -10.40 -1.23
CA ALA A 93 -9.82 -9.48 -0.22
C ALA A 93 -11.14 -9.96 0.39
N LEU A 94 -12.05 -10.52 -0.43
CA LEU A 94 -13.32 -11.09 0.03
C LEU A 94 -13.08 -12.28 0.96
N GLU A 95 -12.14 -13.16 0.63
CA GLU A 95 -11.82 -14.33 1.45
C GLU A 95 -11.15 -13.92 2.77
N ALA A 96 -10.28 -12.90 2.73
CA ALA A 96 -9.59 -12.39 3.92
C ALA A 96 -10.53 -11.78 4.97
N LYS A 97 -11.72 -11.30 4.58
CA LYS A 97 -12.76 -10.73 5.48
C LYS A 97 -12.26 -9.63 6.42
N VAL A 98 -11.26 -8.87 5.98
CA VAL A 98 -10.72 -7.72 6.73
C VAL A 98 -11.54 -6.46 6.48
N LEU A 99 -11.89 -6.20 5.22
CA LEU A 99 -12.68 -5.04 4.81
C LEU A 99 -14.14 -5.44 4.58
N GLU A 100 -15.05 -4.51 4.83
CA GLU A 100 -16.47 -4.73 4.59
C GLU A 100 -16.76 -4.89 3.09
N ARG A 101 -17.63 -5.85 2.76
CA ARG A 101 -17.98 -6.16 1.37
C ARG A 101 -18.44 -4.93 0.56
N PRO A 102 -19.32 -4.04 1.05
CA PRO A 102 -19.73 -2.86 0.28
C PRO A 102 -18.57 -1.95 -0.13
N MET A 103 -17.54 -1.81 0.71
CA MET A 103 -16.34 -1.05 0.37
C MET A 103 -15.57 -1.73 -0.77
N LEU A 104 -15.42 -3.06 -0.72
CA LEU A 104 -14.76 -3.82 -1.78
C LEU A 104 -15.52 -3.76 -3.10
N GLU A 105 -16.86 -3.83 -3.08
CA GLU A 105 -17.69 -3.68 -4.28
C GLU A 105 -17.52 -2.30 -4.93
N ALA A 106 -17.39 -1.23 -4.14
CA ALA A 106 -17.21 0.14 -4.64
C ALA A 106 -15.88 0.37 -5.40
N ILE A 107 -14.90 -0.52 -5.21
CA ILE A 107 -13.58 -0.46 -5.88
C ILE A 107 -13.25 -1.74 -6.64
N LYS A 108 -14.25 -2.59 -6.90
CA LYS A 108 -14.10 -3.92 -7.51
C LYS A 108 -13.34 -3.87 -8.84
N ASP A 109 -13.73 -2.95 -9.72
CA ASP A 109 -13.14 -2.83 -11.06
C ASP A 109 -11.63 -2.57 -11.00
N ASP A 110 -11.14 -1.84 -9.99
CA ASP A 110 -9.69 -1.65 -9.83
C ASP A 110 -9.03 -2.92 -9.29
N LEU A 111 -9.63 -3.55 -8.28
CA LEU A 111 -9.05 -4.70 -7.59
C LEU A 111 -8.95 -5.93 -8.50
N GLN A 112 -9.94 -6.17 -9.36
CA GLN A 112 -9.93 -7.31 -10.28
C GLN A 112 -8.86 -7.22 -11.38
N THR A 113 -8.33 -6.01 -11.65
CA THR A 113 -7.24 -5.84 -12.63
C THR A 113 -5.88 -6.27 -12.11
N ILE A 114 -5.77 -6.54 -10.80
CA ILE A 114 -4.52 -6.88 -10.15
C ILE A 114 -4.56 -8.37 -9.80
N SER A 115 -3.84 -9.16 -10.59
CA SER A 115 -3.64 -10.59 -10.36
C SER A 115 -2.19 -10.90 -10.00
N PRO A 116 -1.96 -11.86 -9.09
CA PRO A 116 -0.61 -12.27 -8.73
C PRO A 116 0.09 -12.96 -9.92
N MET A 117 1.39 -12.75 -10.02
CA MET A 117 2.28 -13.61 -10.79
C MET A 117 2.52 -14.91 -10.00
N LYS A 118 2.83 -16.02 -10.69
CA LYS A 118 3.11 -17.30 -10.01
C LYS A 118 4.34 -17.17 -9.10
N ALA A 119 4.17 -17.45 -7.80
CA ALA A 119 5.26 -17.48 -6.85
C ALA A 119 6.12 -18.76 -6.99
N VAL A 120 7.37 -18.67 -6.53
CA VAL A 120 8.18 -19.86 -6.22
C VAL A 120 7.66 -20.45 -4.91
N PHE A 121 7.38 -21.75 -4.91
CA PHE A 121 6.82 -22.44 -3.75
C PHE A 121 7.61 -23.70 -3.42
N ASP A 122 7.98 -23.83 -2.14
CA ASP A 122 8.60 -25.04 -1.60
C ASP A 122 7.98 -25.33 -0.22
N LYS A 123 7.29 -26.48 -0.13
CA LYS A 123 6.58 -26.93 1.06
C LYS A 123 7.52 -27.19 2.26
N ALA A 124 8.82 -27.40 2.02
CA ALA A 124 9.81 -27.52 3.08
C ALA A 124 9.95 -26.22 3.89
N TYR A 125 9.78 -25.06 3.23
CA TYR A 125 9.90 -23.74 3.82
C TYR A 125 8.55 -23.16 4.28
N VAL A 126 7.44 -23.59 3.67
CA VAL A 126 6.09 -23.07 4.00
C VAL A 126 5.09 -24.23 4.16
N ARG A 127 5.10 -24.84 5.35
CA ARG A 127 4.40 -26.12 5.63
C ARG A 127 2.89 -26.04 5.70
N ASN A 128 2.36 -24.85 6.00
CA ASN A 128 0.93 -24.63 6.23
C ASN A 128 0.18 -24.21 4.96
N LEU A 129 0.87 -24.14 3.82
CA LEU A 129 0.27 -23.88 2.53
C LEU A 129 0.40 -25.14 1.68
N ASP A 130 -0.60 -25.40 0.85
CA ASP A 130 -0.55 -26.51 -0.08
C ASP A 130 0.07 -26.11 -1.42
N GLY A 131 -0.14 -24.86 -1.85
CA GLY A 131 0.41 -24.27 -3.07
C GLY A 131 0.02 -25.02 -4.35
N THR A 132 0.01 -24.33 -5.50
CA THR A 132 -0.25 -24.96 -6.82
C THR A 132 0.74 -24.51 -7.89
#